data_AF-A0A558A424-F1
#
_entry.id   AF-A0A558A424-F1
#
_cell.length_a   1.000
_cell.length_b   1.000
_cell.length_c   1.000
_cell.angle_alpha   90.00
_cell.angle_beta   90.00
_cell.angle_gamma   90.00
#
_symmetry.space_group_name_H-M   'P 1'
#
loop_
_entity.id
_entity.type
_entity.pdbx_description
1 polymer ?
#
loop_
_entity_poly.entity_id
_entity_poly.type
_entity_poly.pdbx_seq_one_letter_code
_entity_poly.pdbx_strand_id
1 'polypeptide(L)'
;RAFGPAPVEDLKWWTGWTAAQVKKALAELGTAEVDLDGTPGVILPDDLDPVPEPEPAAALLPALDPTPMGWVRREWYLGAHQAPLFDRTGNIGPTVWWGGRIVGGWAQRESGEIVHRVLEDVGADALAAIEGAADRLRDWLGAVRVTPKFRTPLEKELAS
;
A
#
# COMPACT_ATOMS: atom_id res chain seq x y z
N ARG A 1 15.18 -6.89 3.15
CA ARG A 1 14.43 -6.32 4.28
C ARG A 1 13.53 -5.25 3.68
N ALA A 2 12.20 -5.43 3.72
CA ALA A 2 11.26 -4.51 3.06
C ALA A 2 9.85 -4.57 3.66
N PHE A 3 9.28 -5.78 3.76
CA PHE A 3 7.90 -6.00 4.22
C PHE A 3 7.82 -6.80 5.53
N GLY A 4 8.89 -6.76 6.33
CA GLY A 4 8.93 -7.35 7.67
C GLY A 4 8.99 -6.24 8.72
N PRO A 5 8.65 -6.53 9.99
CA PRO A 5 8.13 -7.80 10.50
C PRO A 5 6.73 -8.12 9.96
N ALA A 6 6.37 -9.41 9.91
CA ALA A 6 5.07 -9.84 9.38
C ALA A 6 4.54 -11.10 10.09
N PRO A 7 3.21 -11.26 10.21
CA PRO A 7 2.59 -12.53 10.57
C PRO A 7 2.96 -13.66 9.60
N VAL A 8 3.07 -14.89 10.12
CA VAL A 8 3.35 -16.09 9.31
C VAL A 8 2.25 -16.34 8.26
N GLU A 9 1.01 -15.93 8.55
CA GLU A 9 -0.12 -16.03 7.62
C GLU A 9 0.07 -15.20 6.36
N ASP A 10 0.67 -14.01 6.46
CA ASP A 10 0.91 -13.12 5.33
C ASP A 10 2.02 -13.67 4.43
N LEU A 11 3.08 -14.25 5.01
CA LEU A 11 4.10 -14.98 4.25
C LEU A 11 3.50 -16.14 3.45
N LYS A 12 2.61 -16.92 4.09
CA LYS A 12 1.91 -18.03 3.43
C LYS A 12 1.03 -17.52 2.29
N TRP A 13 0.28 -16.45 2.52
CA TRP A 13 -0.59 -15.82 1.53
C TRP A 13 0.19 -15.34 0.31
N TRP A 14 1.22 -14.53 0.55
CA TRP A 14 2.02 -13.92 -0.50
C TRP A 14 2.74 -14.96 -1.37
N THR A 15 3.28 -16.00 -0.76
CA THR A 15 4.02 -17.05 -1.47
C THR A 15 3.12 -18.09 -2.14
N GLY A 16 1.85 -18.19 -1.73
CA GLY A 16 0.96 -19.29 -2.10
C GLY A 16 1.42 -20.66 -1.57
N TRP A 17 2.34 -20.69 -0.60
CA TRP A 17 2.89 -21.93 -0.07
C TRP A 17 1.93 -22.64 0.91
N THR A 18 2.15 -23.94 1.07
CA THR A 18 1.55 -24.69 2.17
C THR A 18 2.15 -24.28 3.51
N ALA A 19 1.41 -24.49 4.60
CA ALA A 19 1.91 -24.22 5.95
C ALA A 19 3.20 -25.01 6.27
N ALA A 20 3.34 -26.22 5.73
CA ALA A 20 4.54 -27.04 5.91
C ALA A 20 5.77 -26.42 5.22
N GLN A 21 5.61 -25.87 4.02
CA GLN A 21 6.69 -25.18 3.31
C GLN A 21 7.12 -23.91 4.06
N VAL A 22 6.17 -23.09 4.52
CA VAL A 22 6.47 -21.87 5.29
C VAL A 22 7.19 -22.23 6.59
N LYS A 23 6.70 -23.22 7.34
CA LYS A 23 7.35 -23.68 8.57
C LYS A 23 8.79 -24.15 8.34
N LYS A 24 9.02 -24.92 7.28
CA LYS A 24 10.36 -25.41 6.92
C LYS A 24 11.30 -24.23 6.60
N ALA A 25 10.84 -23.31 5.76
CA ALA A 25 11.65 -22.15 5.37
C ALA A 25 12.01 -21.26 6.58
N LEU A 26 11.04 -20.97 7.46
CA LEU A 26 11.28 -20.17 8.66
C LEU A 26 12.27 -20.85 9.63
N ALA A 27 12.20 -22.17 9.78
CA ALA A 27 13.14 -22.92 10.60
C ALA A 27 14.57 -22.89 10.04
N GLU A 28 14.73 -22.96 8.72
CA GLU A 28 16.05 -22.85 8.06
C GLU A 28 16.63 -21.43 8.13
N LEU A 29 15.78 -20.40 8.05
CA LEU A 29 16.20 -19.00 8.17
C LEU A 29 16.54 -18.61 9.62
N GLY A 30 15.97 -19.29 10.61
CA GLY A 30 16.14 -18.98 12.03
C GLY A 30 15.61 -17.60 12.37
N THR A 31 14.29 -17.39 12.32
CA THR A 31 13.67 -16.08 12.59
C THR A 31 13.55 -15.74 14.07
N ALA A 32 13.48 -14.44 14.39
CA ALA A 32 13.06 -13.95 15.70
C ALA A 32 11.55 -13.70 15.73
N GLU A 33 10.93 -13.89 16.90
CA GLU A 33 9.52 -13.56 17.14
C GLU A 33 9.41 -12.13 17.67
N VAL A 34 8.39 -11.40 17.22
CA VAL A 34 8.07 -10.04 17.66
C VAL A 34 6.57 -9.88 17.88
N ASP A 35 6.19 -8.93 18.72
CA ASP A 35 4.79 -8.55 18.91
C ASP A 35 4.43 -7.37 17.99
N LEU A 36 3.38 -7.54 17.18
CA LEU A 36 2.80 -6.53 16.29
C LEU A 36 1.48 -6.07 16.88
N ASP A 37 1.56 -5.33 17.99
CA ASP A 37 0.42 -4.83 18.75
C ASP A 37 -0.58 -5.95 19.14
N GLY A 38 -0.06 -7.02 19.75
CA GLY A 38 -0.83 -8.21 20.14
C GLY A 38 -0.98 -9.27 19.06
N THR A 39 -0.45 -9.05 17.85
CA THR A 39 -0.36 -10.07 16.80
C THR A 39 1.06 -10.64 16.71
N PRO A 40 1.28 -11.97 16.83
CA PRO A 40 2.60 -12.54 16.64
C PRO A 40 3.15 -12.33 15.22
N GLY A 41 4.35 -11.77 15.13
CA GLY A 41 5.10 -11.57 13.90
C GLY A 41 6.44 -12.28 13.92
N VAL A 42 7.01 -12.46 12.73
CA VAL A 42 8.38 -12.95 12.55
C VAL A 42 9.23 -11.91 11.83
N ILE A 43 10.52 -11.88 12.19
CA ILE A 43 11.52 -11.00 11.60
C ILE A 43 12.85 -11.72 11.44
N LEU A 44 13.72 -11.22 10.57
CA LEU A 44 15.09 -11.71 10.49
C LEU A 44 15.88 -11.28 11.74
N PRO A 45 16.72 -12.14 12.34
CA PRO A 45 17.42 -11.82 13.59
C PRO A 45 18.35 -10.62 13.49
N ASP A 46 18.83 -10.31 12.29
CA ASP A 46 19.74 -9.22 12.02
C ASP A 46 19.01 -7.90 11.66
N ASP A 47 17.67 -7.89 11.74
CA ASP A 47 16.78 -6.78 11.39
C ASP A 47 15.94 -6.29 12.58
N LEU A 48 16.43 -6.53 13.81
CA LEU A 48 15.75 -6.16 15.05
C LEU A 48 15.98 -4.70 15.48
N ASP A 49 16.83 -3.97 14.76
CA ASP A 49 17.13 -2.58 15.10
C ASP A 49 15.86 -1.72 14.97
N PRO A 50 15.53 -0.87 15.96
CA PRO A 50 14.39 0.02 15.88
C PRO A 50 14.49 0.92 14.64
N VAL A 51 13.41 0.97 13.87
CA VAL A 51 13.30 1.91 12.74
C VAL A 51 12.79 3.25 13.29
N PRO A 52 13.55 4.35 13.13
CA PRO A 52 13.06 5.68 13.51
C PRO A 52 11.79 6.00 12.74
N GLU A 53 10.82 6.61 13.42
CA GLU A 53 9.61 7.09 12.76
C GLU A 53 9.99 8.13 11.68
N PRO A 54 9.65 7.90 10.41
CA PRO A 54 9.97 8.84 9.36
C PRO A 54 9.07 10.06 9.45
N GLU A 55 9.55 11.20 8.94
CA GLU A 55 8.71 12.37 8.72
C GLU A 55 7.52 12.00 7.80
N PRO A 56 6.30 12.50 8.08
CA PRO A 56 5.15 12.24 7.24
C PRO A 56 5.40 12.65 5.78
N ALA A 57 5.13 11.72 4.86
CA ALA A 57 5.30 11.95 3.43
C ALA A 57 4.08 11.49 2.65
N ALA A 58 3.81 12.19 1.54
CA ALA A 58 2.78 11.81 0.59
C ALA A 58 3.35 10.93 -0.53
N ALA A 59 2.60 9.90 -0.92
CA ALA A 59 2.93 9.07 -2.08
C ALA A 59 1.68 8.72 -2.90
N LEU A 60 1.82 8.70 -4.23
CA LEU A 60 0.81 8.19 -5.15
C LEU A 60 1.30 6.85 -5.68
N LEU A 61 0.72 5.75 -5.21
CA LEU A 61 1.11 4.40 -5.60
C LEU A 61 0.19 3.86 -6.69
N PRO A 62 0.71 3.08 -7.66
CA PRO A 62 -0.09 2.55 -8.76
C PRO A 62 -1.09 1.48 -8.29
N ALA A 63 -2.01 1.11 -9.19
CA ALA A 63 -2.85 -0.06 -8.98
C ALA A 63 -2.00 -1.32 -8.79
N LEU A 64 -2.45 -2.24 -7.94
CA LEU A 64 -1.73 -3.46 -7.55
C LEU A 64 -0.37 -3.24 -6.89
N ASP A 65 -0.12 -2.08 -6.28
CA ASP A 65 1.11 -1.88 -5.51
C ASP A 65 1.27 -3.01 -4.46
N PRO A 66 2.47 -3.61 -4.30
CA PRO A 66 2.68 -4.71 -3.38
C PRO A 66 2.48 -4.31 -1.92
N THR A 67 2.60 -3.02 -1.56
CA THR A 67 2.50 -2.55 -0.18
C THR A 67 1.16 -2.93 0.47
N PRO A 68 -0.02 -2.64 -0.12
CA PRO A 68 -1.31 -3.11 0.39
C PRO A 68 -1.76 -4.47 -0.17
N MET A 69 -1.10 -5.02 -1.20
CA MET A 69 -1.45 -6.33 -1.77
C MET A 69 -0.72 -7.50 -1.11
N GLY A 70 0.37 -7.24 -0.40
CA GLY A 70 1.24 -8.24 0.22
C GLY A 70 0.66 -8.95 1.44
N TRP A 71 -0.50 -8.51 1.93
CA TRP A 71 -1.03 -8.88 3.23
C TRP A 71 -2.45 -9.43 3.13
N VAL A 72 -2.78 -10.40 3.98
CA VAL A 72 -4.13 -10.93 4.18
C VAL A 72 -5.00 -9.88 4.86
N ARG A 73 -4.48 -9.36 5.97
CA ARG A 73 -5.06 -8.23 6.71
C ARG A 73 -4.34 -6.97 6.28
N ARG A 74 -5.06 -5.86 6.12
CA ARG A 74 -4.52 -4.60 5.59
C ARG A 74 -5.31 -3.38 6.03
N GLU A 75 -6.18 -3.56 7.01
CA GLU A 75 -7.02 -2.55 7.62
C GLU A 75 -6.21 -1.42 8.25
N TRP A 76 -4.98 -1.69 8.74
CA TRP A 76 -4.12 -0.65 9.30
C TRP A 76 -3.65 0.35 8.25
N TYR A 77 -3.48 -0.07 6.99
CA TYR A 77 -3.25 0.83 5.87
C TYR A 77 -4.53 1.54 5.43
N LEU A 78 -5.65 0.82 5.38
CA LEU A 78 -6.87 1.25 4.65
C LEU A 78 -7.89 2.03 5.48
N GLY A 79 -7.94 1.83 6.79
CA GLY A 79 -9.09 2.25 7.59
C GLY A 79 -10.41 1.74 7.01
N ALA A 80 -11.38 2.64 6.81
CA ALA A 80 -12.70 2.32 6.27
C ALA A 80 -12.78 2.35 4.73
N HIS A 81 -11.67 2.58 4.02
CA HIS A 81 -11.68 2.97 2.61
C HIS A 81 -11.68 1.80 1.61
N GLN A 82 -11.99 0.57 2.04
CA GLN A 82 -11.94 -0.59 1.16
C GLN A 82 -12.91 -0.49 -0.04
N ALA A 83 -14.17 -0.13 0.21
CA ALA A 83 -15.21 -0.12 -0.83
C ALA A 83 -14.87 0.76 -2.06
N PRO A 84 -14.40 2.01 -1.92
CA PRO A 84 -14.04 2.85 -3.06
C PRO A 84 -12.74 2.44 -3.77
N LEU A 85 -11.80 1.80 -3.05
CA LEU A 85 -10.42 1.58 -3.51
C LEU A 85 -10.16 0.18 -4.09
N PHE A 86 -11.13 -0.74 -4.00
CA PHE A 86 -10.99 -2.10 -4.48
C PHE A 86 -12.03 -2.46 -5.53
N ASP A 87 -11.65 -3.34 -6.46
CA ASP A 87 -12.61 -4.02 -7.31
C ASP A 87 -13.31 -5.18 -6.56
N ARG A 88 -14.25 -5.83 -7.25
CA ARG A 88 -15.05 -6.92 -6.66
C ARG A 88 -14.26 -8.21 -6.40
N THR A 89 -13.06 -8.35 -6.97
CA THR A 89 -12.21 -9.54 -6.80
C THR A 89 -11.01 -9.28 -5.89
N GLY A 90 -10.95 -8.10 -5.27
CA GLY A 90 -9.98 -7.75 -4.23
C GLY A 90 -8.71 -7.06 -4.74
N ASN A 91 -8.69 -6.59 -5.99
CA ASN A 91 -7.57 -5.82 -6.54
C ASN A 91 -7.69 -4.35 -6.16
N ILE A 92 -6.59 -3.77 -5.67
CA ILE A 92 -6.53 -2.35 -5.34
C ILE A 92 -6.28 -1.48 -6.57
N GLY A 93 -6.96 -0.34 -6.62
CA GLY A 93 -6.70 0.73 -7.59
C GLY A 93 -5.51 1.61 -7.18
N PRO A 94 -5.23 2.69 -7.93
CA PRO A 94 -4.19 3.63 -7.55
C PRO A 94 -4.56 4.38 -6.26
N THR A 95 -3.59 4.51 -5.35
CA THR A 95 -3.81 4.96 -3.97
C THR A 95 -3.03 6.21 -3.64
N VAL A 96 -3.61 7.06 -2.81
CA VAL A 96 -2.96 8.23 -2.20
C VAL A 96 -2.61 7.88 -0.77
N TRP A 97 -1.36 8.10 -0.41
CA TRP A 97 -0.80 7.79 0.90
C TRP A 97 -0.36 9.04 1.63
N TRP A 98 -0.51 9.01 2.96
CA TRP A 98 0.03 10.00 3.87
C TRP A 98 0.48 9.32 5.16
N GLY A 99 1.72 9.57 5.60
CA GLY A 99 2.22 9.01 6.87
C GLY A 99 2.12 7.49 6.98
N GLY A 100 2.31 6.77 5.86
CA GLY A 100 2.20 5.32 5.81
C GLY A 100 0.77 4.76 5.81
N ARG A 101 -0.27 5.60 5.70
CA ARG A 101 -1.67 5.18 5.56
C ARG A 101 -2.23 5.54 4.19
N ILE A 102 -3.17 4.74 3.70
CA ILE A 102 -3.97 5.05 2.51
C ILE A 102 -5.09 5.98 2.91
N VAL A 103 -5.02 7.21 2.41
CA VAL A 103 -5.99 8.29 2.71
C VAL A 103 -6.91 8.58 1.53
N GLY A 104 -6.69 7.97 0.37
CA GLY A 104 -7.48 8.23 -0.82
C GLY A 104 -7.05 7.46 -2.06
N GLY A 105 -7.51 7.91 -3.22
CA GLY A 105 -7.16 7.34 -4.52
C GLY A 105 -6.91 8.41 -5.56
N TRP A 106 -6.22 8.01 -6.63
CA TRP A 106 -5.91 8.88 -7.76
C TRP A 106 -6.22 8.19 -9.09
N ALA A 107 -6.33 8.98 -10.14
CA ALA A 107 -6.47 8.52 -11.51
C ALA A 107 -5.75 9.46 -12.47
N GLN A 108 -5.51 8.99 -13.69
CA GLN A 108 -5.04 9.83 -14.79
C GLN A 108 -6.18 10.01 -15.80
N ARG A 109 -6.51 11.26 -16.11
CA ARG A 109 -7.47 11.58 -17.19
C ARG A 109 -6.81 11.36 -18.55
N GLU A 110 -7.61 11.25 -19.62
CA GLU A 110 -7.10 11.17 -21.00
C GLU A 110 -6.20 12.37 -21.36
N SER A 111 -6.49 13.55 -20.81
CA SER A 111 -5.66 14.76 -20.94
C SER A 111 -4.23 14.57 -20.41
N GLY A 112 -4.01 13.62 -19.50
CA GLY A 112 -2.76 13.40 -18.78
C GLY A 112 -2.75 14.01 -17.38
N GLU A 113 -3.79 14.74 -17.02
CA GLU A 113 -3.95 15.30 -15.68
C GLU A 113 -4.02 14.18 -14.63
N ILE A 114 -3.23 14.34 -13.57
CA ILE A 114 -3.29 13.49 -12.38
C ILE A 114 -4.31 14.11 -11.43
N VAL A 115 -5.42 13.40 -11.25
CA VAL A 115 -6.50 13.81 -10.34
C VAL A 115 -6.56 12.87 -9.16
N HIS A 116 -6.88 13.41 -7.99
CA HIS A 116 -6.93 12.63 -6.76
C HIS A 116 -8.12 13.07 -5.88
N ARG A 117 -8.50 12.19 -4.96
CA ARG A 117 -9.50 12.48 -3.92
C ARG A 117 -9.06 11.83 -2.63
N VAL A 118 -8.97 12.64 -1.58
CA VAL A 118 -8.80 12.18 -0.20
C VAL A 118 -10.17 11.80 0.37
N LEU A 119 -10.24 10.74 1.17
CA LEU A 119 -11.46 10.12 1.69
C LEU A 119 -11.65 10.35 3.19
N GLU A 120 -10.70 11.02 3.84
CA GLU A 120 -10.73 11.45 5.22
C GLU A 120 -10.10 12.85 5.35
N ASP A 121 -10.29 13.50 6.51
CA ASP A 121 -9.61 14.78 6.78
C ASP A 121 -8.16 14.50 7.19
N VAL A 122 -7.23 14.99 6.37
CA VAL A 122 -5.79 14.81 6.54
C VAL A 122 -5.06 16.11 6.90
N GLY A 123 -5.78 17.24 6.96
CA GLY A 123 -5.21 18.55 7.20
C GLY A 123 -4.46 19.16 6.00
N ALA A 124 -4.11 20.45 6.12
CA ALA A 124 -3.56 21.25 5.04
C ALA A 124 -2.16 20.79 4.58
N ASP A 125 -1.31 20.38 5.51
CA ASP A 125 0.06 19.94 5.20
C ASP A 125 0.07 18.69 4.32
N ALA A 126 -0.81 17.73 4.64
CA ALA A 126 -0.98 16.52 3.86
C ALA A 126 -1.52 16.84 2.46
N LEU A 127 -2.53 17.72 2.35
CA LEU A 127 -3.07 18.13 1.06
C LEU A 127 -2.00 18.76 0.17
N ALA A 128 -1.21 19.71 0.72
CA ALA A 128 -0.11 20.33 -0.02
C ALA A 128 0.96 19.31 -0.45
N ALA A 129 1.28 18.34 0.41
CA ALA A 129 2.23 17.28 0.06
C ALA A 129 1.70 16.34 -1.04
N ILE A 130 0.41 16.00 -1.00
CA ILE A 130 -0.27 15.17 -2.00
C ILE A 130 -0.32 15.88 -3.36
N GLU A 131 -0.67 17.17 -3.38
CA GLU A 131 -0.64 18.00 -4.59
C GLU A 131 0.76 18.01 -5.21
N GLY A 132 1.79 18.27 -4.40
CA GLY A 132 3.18 18.23 -4.87
C GLY A 132 3.60 16.84 -5.38
N ALA A 133 3.09 15.75 -4.78
CA ALA A 133 3.35 14.40 -5.26
C ALA A 133 2.63 14.10 -6.59
N ALA A 134 1.41 14.61 -6.77
CA ALA A 134 0.66 14.50 -8.01
C ALA A 134 1.34 15.27 -9.17
N ASP A 135 1.85 16.48 -8.89
CA ASP A 135 2.62 17.25 -9.86
C ASP A 135 3.90 16.51 -10.30
N ARG A 136 4.67 15.99 -9.34
CA ARG A 136 5.87 15.18 -9.65
C ARG A 136 5.53 13.95 -10.49
N LEU A 137 4.42 13.26 -10.18
CA LEU A 137 3.98 12.10 -10.92
C LEU A 137 3.56 12.47 -12.35
N ARG A 138 2.82 13.57 -12.52
CA ARG A 138 2.43 14.10 -13.83
C ARG A 138 3.66 14.40 -14.69
N ASP A 139 4.62 15.11 -14.13
CA ASP A 139 5.83 15.52 -14.84
C ASP A 139 6.69 14.30 -15.22
N TRP A 140 6.79 13.31 -14.34
CA TRP A 140 7.49 12.06 -14.59
C TRP A 140 6.83 11.22 -15.70
N LEU A 141 5.50 11.12 -15.71
CA LEU A 141 4.76 10.38 -16.76
C LEU A 141 4.78 11.11 -18.11
N GLY A 142 4.76 12.45 -18.10
CA GLY A 142 4.77 13.27 -19.32
C GLY A 142 3.64 12.90 -20.30
N ALA A 143 4.00 12.45 -21.49
CA ALA A 143 3.05 12.05 -22.53
C ALA A 143 2.45 10.64 -22.32
N VAL A 144 2.97 9.84 -21.37
CA VAL A 144 2.47 8.50 -21.11
C VAL A 144 1.07 8.56 -20.48
N ARG A 145 0.20 7.66 -20.91
CA ARG A 145 -1.14 7.46 -20.35
C ARG A 145 -1.25 6.04 -19.80
N VAL A 146 -1.56 5.92 -18.52
CA VAL A 146 -1.64 4.65 -17.81
C VAL A 146 -3.09 4.42 -17.38
N THR A 147 -3.70 3.37 -17.92
CA THR A 147 -5.02 2.90 -17.48
C THR A 147 -4.85 1.65 -16.63
N PRO A 148 -5.31 1.63 -15.37
CA PRO A 148 -5.25 0.44 -14.53
C PRO A 148 -6.00 -0.73 -15.17
N LYS A 149 -5.37 -1.92 -15.14
CA LYS A 149 -6.00 -3.17 -15.61
C LYS A 149 -7.28 -3.47 -14.81
N PHE A 150 -7.22 -3.30 -13.50
CA PHE A 150 -8.33 -3.49 -12.58
C PHE A 150 -8.83 -2.13 -12.12
N ARG A 151 -9.91 -1.67 -12.75
CA ARG A 151 -10.49 -0.36 -12.51
C ARG A 151 -11.45 -0.40 -11.33
N THR A 152 -11.20 0.43 -10.32
CA THR A 152 -11.96 0.49 -9.06
C THR A 152 -13.01 1.60 -9.10
N PRO A 153 -14.01 1.60 -8.19
CA PRO A 153 -15.07 2.61 -8.20
C PRO A 153 -14.53 4.06 -8.22
N LEU A 154 -13.63 4.39 -7.29
CA LEU A 154 -13.09 5.75 -7.19
C LEU A 154 -12.25 6.13 -8.41
N GLU A 155 -11.42 5.21 -8.90
CA GLU A 155 -10.59 5.48 -10.08
C GLU A 155 -11.44 5.79 -11.31
N LYS A 156 -12.54 5.05 -11.52
CA LYS A 156 -13.48 5.31 -12.62
C LYS A 156 -14.11 6.69 -12.49
N GLU A 157 -14.60 7.05 -11.31
CA GLU A 157 -15.21 8.36 -11.06
C GLU A 157 -14.23 9.51 -11.34
N LEU A 158 -12.96 9.35 -10.96
CA LEU A 158 -11.94 10.37 -11.15
C LEU A 158 -11.48 10.51 -12.60
N ALA A 159 -11.35 9.39 -13.31
CA ALA A 159 -10.92 9.39 -14.71
C ALA A 159 -12.01 9.87 -15.69
N SER A 160 -13.26 9.93 -15.24
CA SER A 160 -14.44 10.33 -16.04
C SER A 160 -14.49 11.82 -16.33
#